data_AF-A0A5B8XV06-F1
#
_entry.id   AF-A0A5B8XV06-F1
#
_cell.length_a   1.000
_cell.length_b   1.000
_cell.length_c   1.000
_cell.angle_alpha   90.00
_cell.angle_beta   90.00
_cell.angle_gamma   90.00
#
_symmetry.space_group_name_H-M   'P 1'
#
loop_
_entity.id
_entity.type
_entity.pdbx_description
1 polymer ?
#
loop_
_entity_poly.entity_id
_entity_poly.type
_entity_poly.pdbx_seq_one_letter_code
_entity_poly.pdbx_strand_id
1 'polypeptide(L)'
;MSTAQDPKDYFNAIHRELVFARVLGHPDHLVWWLLAVNVALFVAAFVFGLFLFENIAPAFPGFSPLQLLFYTGMKVSTHVHEGEWWRLWSSMFVHMNFAHILFNMWGLFALGRLLEKAYGSRRLFIIYMLSGLVGAFASVYFTDAPSGGASGAIYGLAGALGVFGMKFRRELPPRVSRSLTTGMMPWIVLGIGIGFLDAIPFDNAAHIGGFLSGGVIALFMRSYLDTRHRPRKNHGVSILSGALALSLVYMLAGWSAEVTECTKDQSAFETCYPELVEKP
;
A
#
# COMPACT_ATOMS: atom_id res chain seq x y z
N MET A 1 17.75 -36.43 30.08
CA MET A 1 18.59 -37.01 29.01
C MET A 1 18.67 -35.99 27.89
N SER A 2 19.83 -35.35 27.72
CA SER A 2 20.10 -34.41 26.63
C SER A 2 20.23 -35.22 25.33
N THR A 3 19.30 -35.08 24.40
CA THR A 3 19.44 -35.65 23.06
C THR A 3 20.55 -34.88 22.37
N ALA A 4 21.71 -35.52 22.19
CA ALA A 4 22.78 -34.97 21.37
C ALA A 4 22.21 -34.69 19.96
N GLN A 5 22.04 -33.41 19.65
CA GLN A 5 21.49 -32.94 18.39
C GLN A 5 22.45 -33.34 17.26
N ASP A 6 21.96 -33.94 16.18
CA ASP A 6 22.78 -34.36 15.04
C ASP A 6 23.63 -33.16 14.58
N PRO A 7 24.98 -33.29 14.49
CA PRO A 7 25.84 -32.22 13.99
C PRO A 7 25.32 -31.58 12.70
N LYS A 8 24.70 -32.36 11.80
CA LYS A 8 24.10 -31.83 10.55
C LYS A 8 22.95 -30.86 10.81
N ASP A 9 22.11 -31.14 11.80
CA ASP A 9 20.99 -30.25 12.16
C ASP A 9 21.51 -28.93 12.73
N TYR A 10 22.58 -28.98 13.52
CA TYR A 10 23.25 -27.79 14.04
C TYR A 10 23.84 -26.93 12.91
N PHE A 11 24.58 -27.54 11.97
CA PHE A 11 25.12 -26.83 10.80
C PHE A 11 24.01 -26.22 9.93
N ASN A 12 22.92 -26.95 9.69
CA ASN A 12 21.78 -26.45 8.94
C ASN A 12 21.10 -25.25 9.63
N ALA A 13 20.97 -25.29 10.97
CA ALA A 13 20.41 -24.19 11.74
C ALA A 13 21.27 -22.92 11.62
N ILE A 14 22.59 -23.04 11.81
CA ILE A 14 23.52 -21.92 11.64
C ILE A 14 23.46 -21.37 10.22
N HIS A 15 23.46 -22.25 9.22
CA HIS A 15 23.41 -21.84 7.82
C HIS A 15 22.18 -20.97 7.51
N ARG A 16 21.00 -21.36 8.00
CA ARG A 16 19.76 -20.58 7.84
C ARG A 16 19.84 -19.21 8.50
N GLU A 17 20.40 -19.13 9.71
CA GLU A 17 20.58 -17.84 10.42
C GLU A 17 21.54 -16.92 9.65
N LEU A 18 22.65 -17.45 9.12
CA LEU A 18 23.61 -16.67 8.31
C LEU A 18 22.98 -16.20 6.98
N VAL A 19 22.23 -17.06 6.32
CA VAL A 19 21.50 -16.73 5.07
C VAL A 19 20.48 -15.62 5.35
N PHE A 20 19.72 -15.72 6.43
CA PHE A 20 18.74 -14.70 6.80
C PHE A 20 19.41 -13.38 7.23
N ALA A 21 20.52 -13.44 7.98
CA ALA A 21 21.30 -12.26 8.35
C ALA A 21 21.81 -11.50 7.11
N ARG A 22 22.21 -12.23 6.05
CA ARG A 22 22.57 -11.62 4.76
C ARG A 22 21.41 -10.88 4.12
N VAL A 23 20.21 -11.45 4.13
CA VAL A 23 18.99 -10.76 3.68
C VAL A 23 18.78 -9.48 4.46
N LEU A 24 18.90 -9.53 5.80
CA LEU A 24 18.74 -8.35 6.65
C LEU A 24 19.79 -7.26 6.42
N GLY A 25 20.94 -7.60 5.85
CA GLY A 25 22.00 -6.67 5.48
C GLY A 25 21.77 -5.90 4.17
N HIS A 26 20.76 -6.25 3.38
CA HIS A 26 20.44 -5.51 2.16
C HIS A 26 19.85 -4.12 2.45
N PRO A 27 20.01 -3.16 1.51
CA PRO A 27 19.43 -1.83 1.66
C PRO A 27 17.90 -1.84 1.55
N ASP A 28 17.27 -0.83 2.15
CA ASP A 28 15.82 -0.63 2.20
C ASP A 28 15.39 0.84 1.95
N HIS A 29 16.07 1.51 1.01
CA HIS A 29 15.89 2.94 0.75
C HIS A 29 14.51 3.29 0.15
N LEU A 30 13.90 2.40 -0.64
CA LEU A 30 12.62 2.71 -1.27
C LEU A 30 11.51 2.85 -0.23
N VAL A 31 11.51 2.04 0.83
CA VAL A 31 10.53 2.18 1.91
C VAL A 31 10.60 3.56 2.53
N TRP A 32 11.80 4.06 2.82
CA TRP A 32 11.97 5.42 3.34
C TRP A 32 11.48 6.49 2.39
N TRP A 33 11.71 6.33 1.09
CA TRP A 33 11.15 7.22 0.08
C TRP A 33 9.62 7.18 0.04
N LEU A 34 9.00 5.99 0.07
CA LEU A 34 7.55 5.86 0.10
C LEU A 34 6.95 6.48 1.38
N LEU A 35 7.60 6.28 2.53
CA LEU A 35 7.21 6.92 3.79
C LEU A 35 7.27 8.44 3.66
N ALA A 36 8.39 8.98 3.18
CA ALA A 36 8.59 10.42 3.02
C ALA A 36 7.58 11.04 2.05
N VAL A 37 7.31 10.39 0.92
CA VAL A 37 6.33 10.87 -0.07
C VAL A 37 4.92 10.89 0.52
N ASN A 38 4.49 9.82 1.18
CA ASN A 38 3.15 9.77 1.79
C ASN A 38 2.98 10.84 2.88
N VAL A 39 3.98 11.02 3.74
CA VAL A 39 3.96 12.07 4.77
C VAL A 39 3.98 13.46 4.15
N ALA A 40 4.81 13.70 3.14
CA ALA A 40 4.89 14.99 2.46
C ALA A 40 3.57 15.33 1.76
N LEU A 41 2.95 14.38 1.05
CA LEU A 41 1.66 14.56 0.40
C LEU A 41 0.56 14.84 1.43
N PHE A 42 0.54 14.11 2.54
CA PHE A 42 -0.43 14.35 3.61
C PHE A 42 -0.26 15.71 4.27
N VAL A 43 0.97 16.17 4.53
CA VAL A 43 1.23 17.50 5.09
C VAL A 43 0.86 18.60 4.09
N ALA A 44 1.27 18.45 2.82
CA ALA A 44 0.91 19.40 1.76
C ALA A 44 -0.61 19.50 1.62
N ALA A 45 -1.29 18.35 1.63
CA ALA A 45 -2.72 18.30 1.63
C ALA A 45 -3.28 19.03 2.86
N PHE A 46 -2.89 18.64 4.07
CA PHE A 46 -3.37 19.28 5.29
C PHE A 46 -3.23 20.81 5.28
N VAL A 47 -2.08 21.34 4.88
CA VAL A 47 -1.83 22.79 4.79
C VAL A 47 -2.72 23.45 3.74
N PHE A 48 -2.86 22.85 2.55
CA PHE A 48 -3.72 23.37 1.51
C PHE A 48 -5.20 23.33 1.91
N GLY A 49 -5.63 22.28 2.61
CA GLY A 49 -6.97 22.15 3.15
C GLY A 49 -7.31 23.22 4.18
N LEU A 50 -6.36 23.60 5.04
CA LEU A 50 -6.53 24.74 5.95
C LEU A 50 -6.75 26.05 5.19
N PHE A 51 -5.96 26.32 4.16
CA PHE A 51 -6.11 27.50 3.33
C PHE A 51 -7.47 27.54 2.62
N LEU A 52 -7.90 26.43 2.01
CA LEU A 52 -9.21 26.36 1.36
C LEU A 52 -10.37 26.51 2.34
N PHE A 53 -10.26 25.89 3.52
CA PHE A 53 -11.29 25.96 4.55
C PHE A 53 -11.52 27.42 4.98
N GLU A 54 -10.48 28.22 5.19
CA GLU A 54 -10.67 29.65 5.51
C GLU A 54 -11.46 30.43 4.44
N ASN A 55 -11.38 30.00 3.17
CA ASN A 55 -12.02 30.68 2.04
C ASN A 55 -13.40 30.08 1.66
N ILE A 56 -13.66 28.80 1.94
CA ILE A 56 -14.83 28.04 1.44
C ILE A 56 -15.71 27.48 2.58
N ALA A 57 -15.18 27.34 3.81
CA ALA A 57 -15.88 26.71 4.95
C ALA A 57 -17.24 27.30 5.37
N PRO A 58 -17.55 28.60 5.20
CA PRO A 58 -18.85 29.13 5.58
C PRO A 58 -20.03 28.40 4.91
N ALA A 59 -19.81 27.77 3.75
CA ALA A 59 -20.82 27.00 3.01
C ALA A 59 -20.99 25.54 3.47
N PHE A 60 -20.02 24.97 4.19
CA PHE A 60 -20.02 23.55 4.60
C PHE A 60 -19.95 23.39 6.13
N PRO A 61 -20.97 23.86 6.87
CA PRO A 61 -21.01 23.73 8.32
C PRO A 61 -21.03 22.24 8.72
N GLY A 62 -19.95 21.77 9.34
CA GLY A 62 -19.79 20.40 9.81
C GLY A 62 -18.68 19.60 9.13
N PHE A 63 -18.11 20.09 8.03
CA PHE A 63 -16.90 19.49 7.44
C PHE A 63 -15.65 20.01 8.14
N SER A 64 -14.66 19.14 8.35
CA SER A 64 -13.32 19.55 8.77
C SER A 64 -12.47 19.96 7.56
N PRO A 65 -11.47 20.85 7.73
CA PRO A 65 -10.49 21.19 6.68
C PRO A 65 -9.84 19.95 6.02
N LEU A 66 -9.66 18.90 6.82
CA LEU A 66 -9.15 17.60 6.38
C LEU A 66 -10.11 16.91 5.40
N GLN A 67 -11.39 16.80 5.77
CA GLN A 67 -12.40 16.08 4.98
C GLN A 67 -12.67 16.74 3.62
N LEU A 68 -12.60 18.07 3.56
CA LEU A 68 -12.80 18.82 2.32
C LEU A 68 -11.74 18.48 1.26
N LEU A 69 -10.52 18.18 1.70
CA LEU A 69 -9.42 17.90 0.78
C LEU A 69 -9.27 16.42 0.44
N PHE A 70 -9.70 15.51 1.31
CA PHE A 70 -9.54 14.08 1.01
C PHE A 70 -10.38 13.61 -0.16
N TYR A 71 -11.47 14.28 -0.52
CA TYR A 71 -12.16 13.99 -1.77
C TYR A 71 -11.27 14.19 -3.00
N THR A 72 -10.33 15.16 -2.96
CA THR A 72 -9.36 15.33 -4.04
C THR A 72 -8.40 14.15 -4.08
N GLY A 73 -8.42 13.41 -5.18
CA GLY A 73 -7.60 12.21 -5.40
C GLY A 73 -7.98 10.95 -4.63
N MET A 74 -9.06 10.94 -3.83
CA MET A 74 -9.64 9.67 -3.36
C MET A 74 -10.25 8.88 -4.52
N LYS A 75 -10.39 7.57 -4.31
CA LYS A 75 -11.19 6.70 -5.17
C LYS A 75 -12.65 7.03 -4.90
N VAL A 76 -13.33 7.55 -5.91
CA VAL A 76 -14.78 7.71 -5.97
C VAL A 76 -15.27 6.92 -7.18
N SER A 77 -16.14 5.93 -6.97
CA SER A 77 -16.44 4.92 -8.01
C SER A 77 -17.10 5.54 -9.24
N THR A 78 -18.01 6.49 -9.07
CA THR A 78 -18.66 7.24 -10.17
C THR A 78 -17.65 7.94 -11.05
N HIS A 79 -16.73 8.70 -10.45
CA HIS A 79 -15.70 9.44 -11.17
C HIS A 79 -14.72 8.52 -11.91
N VAL A 80 -14.37 7.37 -11.31
CA VAL A 80 -13.55 6.36 -11.99
C VAL A 80 -14.28 5.81 -13.22
N HIS A 81 -15.59 5.54 -13.12
CA HIS A 81 -16.41 5.10 -14.25
C HIS A 81 -16.54 6.16 -15.36
N GLU A 82 -16.45 7.45 -15.01
CA GLU A 82 -16.48 8.58 -15.94
C GLU A 82 -15.13 8.87 -16.61
N GLY A 83 -14.07 8.16 -16.24
CA GLY A 83 -12.76 8.26 -16.90
C GLY A 83 -11.64 8.79 -16.01
N GLU A 84 -11.88 9.02 -14.72
CA GLU A 84 -10.86 9.49 -13.79
C GLU A 84 -10.00 8.34 -13.22
N TRP A 85 -9.49 7.48 -14.11
CA TRP A 85 -8.66 6.31 -13.78
C TRP A 85 -7.40 6.66 -12.99
N TRP A 86 -6.96 7.93 -13.04
CA TRP A 86 -5.85 8.44 -12.25
C TRP A 86 -6.13 8.34 -10.74
N ARG A 87 -7.42 8.33 -10.32
CA ARG A 87 -7.84 8.13 -8.92
C ARG A 87 -7.42 6.79 -8.34
N LEU A 88 -7.32 5.75 -9.17
CA LEU A 88 -6.83 4.44 -8.75
C LEU A 88 -5.39 4.50 -8.22
N TRP A 89 -4.61 5.46 -8.71
CA TRP A 89 -3.24 5.70 -8.28
C TRP A 89 -3.19 6.68 -7.11
N SER A 90 -3.84 7.84 -7.24
CA SER A 90 -3.75 8.91 -6.24
C SER A 90 -4.34 8.46 -4.89
N SER A 91 -5.41 7.66 -4.93
CA SER A 91 -6.04 7.12 -3.72
C SER A 91 -5.07 6.34 -2.85
N MET A 92 -4.02 5.73 -3.41
CA MET A 92 -3.00 5.03 -2.64
C MET A 92 -2.16 5.96 -1.74
N PHE A 93 -2.19 7.27 -1.98
CA PHE A 93 -1.37 8.27 -1.29
C PHE A 93 -2.19 9.26 -0.44
N VAL A 94 -3.51 9.29 -0.61
CA VAL A 94 -4.42 10.16 0.15
C VAL A 94 -4.80 9.49 1.49
N HIS A 95 -4.70 10.21 2.61
CA HIS A 95 -4.94 9.63 3.94
C HIS A 95 -5.93 10.45 4.77
N MET A 96 -7.08 9.86 5.12
CA MET A 96 -8.22 10.54 5.76
C MET A 96 -8.03 11.20 7.14
N ASN A 97 -6.96 10.90 7.88
CA ASN A 97 -6.67 11.51 9.18
C ASN A 97 -5.27 11.11 9.69
N PHE A 98 -4.83 11.75 10.77
CA PHE A 98 -3.55 11.49 11.41
C PHE A 98 -3.36 10.05 11.86
N ALA A 99 -4.37 9.42 12.46
CA ALA A 99 -4.29 8.03 12.89
C ALA A 99 -4.14 7.09 11.67
N HIS A 100 -4.90 7.37 10.61
CA HIS A 100 -4.87 6.61 9.38
C HIS A 100 -3.49 6.66 8.71
N ILE A 101 -2.87 7.84 8.54
CA ILE A 101 -1.49 7.90 8.02
C ILE A 101 -0.50 7.24 8.98
N LEU A 102 -0.63 7.44 10.29
CA LEU A 102 0.28 6.84 11.28
C LEU A 102 0.31 5.31 11.16
N PHE A 103 -0.86 4.66 11.13
CA PHE A 103 -0.94 3.21 11.03
C PHE A 103 -0.50 2.69 9.66
N ASN A 104 -0.78 3.41 8.57
CA ASN A 104 -0.26 3.05 7.24
C ASN A 104 1.27 3.14 7.19
N MET A 105 1.85 4.22 7.71
CA MET A 105 3.30 4.40 7.70
C MET A 105 3.99 3.38 8.61
N TRP A 106 3.39 3.05 9.76
CA TRP A 106 3.87 1.98 10.61
C TRP A 106 3.84 0.61 9.91
N GLY A 107 2.72 0.27 9.25
CA GLY A 107 2.58 -0.97 8.48
C GLY A 107 3.56 -1.05 7.30
N LEU A 108 3.69 0.05 6.54
CA LEU A 108 4.65 0.15 5.44
C LEU A 108 6.09 0.02 5.92
N PHE A 109 6.45 0.65 7.04
CA PHE A 109 7.77 0.50 7.64
C PHE A 109 8.04 -0.94 8.09
N ALA A 110 7.09 -1.56 8.81
CA ALA A 110 7.27 -2.90 9.37
C ALA A 110 7.37 -3.97 8.28
N LEU A 111 6.45 -3.95 7.31
CA LEU A 111 6.35 -4.99 6.27
C LEU A 111 7.26 -4.67 5.08
N GLY A 112 7.28 -3.42 4.64
CA GLY A 112 8.02 -2.98 3.46
C GLY A 112 9.51 -3.17 3.62
N ARG A 113 10.10 -2.86 4.78
CA ARG A 113 11.55 -3.00 4.98
C ARG A 113 12.02 -4.43 4.83
N LEU A 114 11.32 -5.38 5.45
CA LEU A 114 11.66 -6.79 5.35
C LEU A 114 11.52 -7.28 3.89
N LEU A 115 10.47 -6.85 3.20
CA LEU A 115 10.22 -7.25 1.82
C LEU A 115 11.21 -6.62 0.83
N GLU A 116 11.61 -5.36 1.03
CA GLU A 116 12.68 -4.72 0.24
C GLU A 116 14.00 -5.44 0.41
N LYS A 117 14.33 -5.82 1.64
CA LYS A 117 15.55 -6.58 1.92
C LYS A 117 15.53 -7.97 1.28
N ALA A 118 14.36 -8.59 1.19
CA ALA A 118 14.16 -9.89 0.58
C ALA A 118 14.17 -9.87 -0.96
N TYR A 119 13.57 -8.84 -1.59
CA TYR A 119 13.34 -8.80 -3.03
C TYR A 119 14.10 -7.69 -3.78
N GLY A 120 14.55 -6.66 -3.07
CA GLY A 120 15.14 -5.43 -3.61
C GLY A 120 14.12 -4.36 -4.00
N SER A 121 14.56 -3.11 -4.05
CA SER A 121 13.73 -1.92 -4.26
C SER A 121 12.81 -2.01 -5.48
N ARG A 122 13.33 -2.39 -6.65
CA ARG A 122 12.52 -2.46 -7.88
C ARG A 122 11.35 -3.43 -7.78
N ARG A 123 11.56 -4.56 -7.10
CA ARG A 123 10.54 -5.60 -6.93
C ARG A 123 9.54 -5.19 -5.86
N LEU A 124 10.01 -4.59 -4.77
CA LEU A 124 9.12 -3.99 -3.77
C LEU A 124 8.20 -2.96 -4.43
N PHE A 125 8.73 -2.06 -5.27
CA PHE A 125 7.95 -1.06 -5.99
C PHE A 125 6.83 -1.70 -6.81
N ILE A 126 7.14 -2.76 -7.57
CA ILE A 126 6.14 -3.47 -8.36
C ILE A 126 5.08 -4.13 -7.48
N ILE A 127 5.48 -4.81 -6.40
CA ILE A 127 4.52 -5.43 -5.46
C ILE A 127 3.61 -4.34 -4.90
N TYR A 128 4.17 -3.26 -4.38
CA TYR A 128 3.44 -2.17 -3.76
C TYR A 128 2.45 -1.53 -4.75
N MET A 129 2.93 -1.09 -5.92
CA MET A 129 2.10 -0.40 -6.90
C MET A 129 1.00 -1.29 -7.48
N LEU A 130 1.34 -2.50 -7.93
CA LEU A 130 0.33 -3.38 -8.54
C LEU A 130 -0.68 -3.91 -7.52
N SER A 131 -0.26 -4.21 -6.29
CA SER A 131 -1.21 -4.66 -5.27
C SER A 131 -2.14 -3.53 -4.84
N GLY A 132 -1.62 -2.31 -4.72
CA GLY A 132 -2.44 -1.13 -4.46
C GLY A 132 -3.48 -0.89 -5.55
N LEU A 133 -3.08 -0.99 -6.83
CA LEU A 133 -3.99 -0.87 -7.96
C LEU A 133 -5.07 -1.95 -7.99
N VAL A 134 -4.69 -3.22 -7.82
CA VAL A 134 -5.67 -4.31 -7.79
C VAL A 134 -6.62 -4.14 -6.60
N GLY A 135 -6.11 -3.64 -5.47
CA GLY A 135 -6.93 -3.21 -4.34
C GLY A 135 -7.90 -2.08 -4.73
N ALA A 136 -7.43 -1.02 -5.36
CA ALA A 136 -8.28 0.09 -5.81
C ALA A 136 -9.36 -0.37 -6.82
N PHE A 137 -9.00 -1.26 -7.75
CA PHE A 137 -9.97 -1.88 -8.67
C PHE A 137 -11.00 -2.73 -7.95
N ALA A 138 -10.58 -3.56 -6.98
CA ALA A 138 -11.50 -4.33 -6.16
C ALA A 138 -12.44 -3.39 -5.38
N SER A 139 -11.92 -2.30 -4.85
CA SER A 139 -12.72 -1.27 -4.17
C SER A 139 -13.77 -0.67 -5.09
N VAL A 140 -13.40 -0.21 -6.30
CA VAL A 140 -14.37 0.33 -7.27
C VAL A 140 -15.49 -0.67 -7.58
N TYR A 141 -15.15 -1.96 -7.70
CA TYR A 141 -16.12 -2.98 -8.08
C TYR A 141 -17.03 -3.43 -6.94
N PHE A 142 -16.54 -3.44 -5.70
CA PHE A 142 -17.27 -4.00 -4.55
C PHE A 142 -17.81 -2.95 -3.57
N THR A 143 -17.45 -1.67 -3.71
CA THR A 143 -17.95 -0.61 -2.84
C THR A 143 -18.01 0.76 -3.54
N ASP A 144 -19.12 1.45 -3.35
CA ASP A 144 -19.31 2.83 -3.80
C ASP A 144 -18.73 3.85 -2.81
N ALA A 145 -18.41 3.43 -1.59
CA ALA A 145 -17.87 4.30 -0.56
C ALA A 145 -16.52 4.89 -1.00
N PRO A 146 -16.30 6.20 -0.86
CA PRO A 146 -15.02 6.82 -1.12
C PRO A 146 -13.90 6.14 -0.31
N SER A 147 -12.74 5.94 -0.95
CA SER A 147 -11.62 5.26 -0.31
C SER A 147 -10.28 5.89 -0.67
N GLY A 148 -9.37 5.87 0.30
CA GLY A 148 -7.99 6.31 0.15
C GLY A 148 -7.11 5.66 1.20
N GLY A 149 -5.82 5.62 0.93
CA GLY A 149 -4.76 5.18 1.81
C GLY A 149 -3.83 4.16 1.16
N ALA A 150 -2.61 4.09 1.68
CA ALA A 150 -1.62 3.09 1.27
C ALA A 150 -1.99 1.64 1.64
N SER A 151 -3.08 1.46 2.39
CA SER A 151 -3.43 0.21 3.08
C SER A 151 -3.63 -0.96 2.13
N GLY A 152 -4.31 -0.79 0.99
CA GLY A 152 -4.44 -1.84 -0.02
C GLY A 152 -3.08 -2.37 -0.49
N ALA A 153 -2.13 -1.48 -0.77
CA ALA A 153 -0.77 -1.86 -1.13
C ALA A 153 -0.03 -2.54 0.03
N ILE A 154 -0.20 -2.06 1.26
CA ILE A 154 0.41 -2.64 2.48
C ILE A 154 -0.12 -4.05 2.74
N TYR A 155 -1.42 -4.30 2.57
CA TYR A 155 -1.98 -5.65 2.62
C TYR A 155 -1.39 -6.54 1.53
N GLY A 156 -1.09 -5.99 0.35
CA GLY A 156 -0.30 -6.68 -0.66
C GLY A 156 1.11 -7.04 -0.23
N LEU A 157 1.81 -6.15 0.49
CA LEU A 157 3.10 -6.49 1.11
C LEU A 157 2.95 -7.62 2.13
N ALA A 158 1.84 -7.63 2.89
CA ALA A 158 1.53 -8.67 3.86
C ALA A 158 1.32 -10.04 3.19
N GLY A 159 0.54 -10.08 2.10
CA GLY A 159 0.35 -11.29 1.29
C GLY A 159 1.65 -11.77 0.64
N ALA A 160 2.45 -10.85 0.13
CA ALA A 160 3.77 -11.15 -0.42
C ALA A 160 4.74 -11.72 0.63
N LEU A 161 4.72 -11.21 1.86
CA LEU A 161 5.50 -11.74 2.99
C LEU A 161 5.03 -13.14 3.42
N GLY A 162 3.72 -13.38 3.46
CA GLY A 162 3.16 -14.70 3.72
C GLY A 162 3.66 -15.73 2.69
N VAL A 163 3.58 -15.38 1.40
CA VAL A 163 4.13 -16.21 0.31
C VAL A 163 5.64 -16.37 0.42
N PHE A 164 6.39 -15.33 0.75
CA PHE A 164 7.84 -15.43 0.97
C PHE A 164 8.17 -16.42 2.10
N GLY A 165 7.46 -16.32 3.23
CA GLY A 165 7.64 -17.23 4.38
C GLY A 165 7.33 -18.69 4.05
N MET A 166 6.34 -18.93 3.17
CA MET A 166 6.00 -20.27 2.66
C MET A 166 7.03 -20.79 1.65
N LYS A 167 7.39 -19.96 0.67
CA LYS A 167 8.29 -20.29 -0.45
C LYS A 167 9.70 -20.61 0.04
N PHE A 168 10.20 -19.84 1.00
CA PHE A 168 11.56 -19.97 1.55
C PHE A 168 11.60 -20.60 2.95
N ARG A 169 10.58 -21.42 3.29
CA ARG A 169 10.44 -22.04 4.62
C ARG A 169 11.61 -22.94 5.03
N ARG A 170 12.39 -23.46 4.07
CA ARG A 170 13.52 -24.36 4.33
C ARG A 170 14.84 -23.60 4.48
N GLU A 171 14.90 -22.40 3.92
CA GLU A 171 16.04 -21.49 3.89
C GLU A 171 16.02 -20.52 5.08
N LEU A 172 14.82 -20.20 5.57
CA LEU A 172 14.63 -19.32 6.73
C LEU A 172 14.77 -20.07 8.07
N PRO A 173 15.20 -19.38 9.14
CA PRO A 173 15.08 -19.90 10.49
C PRO A 173 13.62 -20.30 10.80
N PRO A 174 13.36 -21.45 11.45
CA PRO A 174 11.99 -21.91 11.71
C PRO A 174 11.13 -20.88 12.45
N ARG A 175 11.73 -20.13 13.38
CA ARG A 175 11.08 -19.02 14.11
C ARG A 175 10.58 -17.91 13.17
N VAL A 176 11.38 -17.56 12.17
CA VAL A 176 11.07 -16.50 11.20
C VAL A 176 10.01 -16.99 10.23
N SER A 177 10.18 -18.17 9.64
CA SER A 177 9.18 -18.74 8.73
C SER A 177 7.82 -18.89 9.41
N ARG A 178 7.78 -19.37 10.66
CA ARG A 178 6.54 -19.46 11.45
C ARG A 178 5.94 -18.09 11.73
N SER A 179 6.75 -17.10 12.11
CA SER A 179 6.27 -15.72 12.33
C SER A 179 5.60 -15.14 11.07
N LEU A 180 6.24 -15.28 9.91
CA LEU A 180 5.72 -14.75 8.64
C LEU A 180 4.49 -15.48 8.09
N THR A 181 4.32 -16.77 8.42
CA THR A 181 3.24 -17.60 7.88
C THR A 181 2.06 -17.77 8.84
N THR A 182 2.30 -18.11 10.10
CA THR A 182 1.21 -18.36 11.07
C THR A 182 1.15 -17.31 12.18
N GLY A 183 2.23 -16.58 12.44
CA GLY A 183 2.28 -15.56 13.49
C GLY A 183 1.60 -14.25 13.07
N MET A 184 1.84 -13.79 11.84
CA MET A 184 1.31 -12.52 11.33
C MET A 184 -0.12 -12.64 10.78
N MET A 185 -0.49 -13.82 10.23
CA MET A 185 -1.77 -14.02 9.54
C MET A 185 -3.01 -13.75 10.41
N PRO A 186 -3.07 -14.15 11.70
CA PRO A 186 -4.21 -13.82 12.55
C PRO A 186 -4.44 -12.32 12.69
N TRP A 187 -3.37 -11.51 12.75
CA TRP A 187 -3.47 -10.05 12.84
C TRP A 187 -3.96 -9.41 11.54
N ILE A 188 -3.54 -9.95 10.39
CA ILE A 188 -4.00 -9.51 9.07
C ILE A 188 -5.50 -9.83 8.91
N VAL A 189 -5.90 -11.05 9.26
CA VAL A 189 -7.30 -11.48 9.20
C VAL A 189 -8.15 -10.69 10.18
N LEU A 190 -7.66 -10.43 11.39
CA LEU A 190 -8.34 -9.58 12.36
C LEU A 190 -8.49 -8.15 11.84
N GLY A 191 -7.46 -7.59 11.18
CA GLY A 191 -7.52 -6.27 10.56
C GLY A 191 -8.65 -6.16 9.54
N ILE A 192 -8.76 -7.14 8.62
CA ILE A 192 -9.87 -7.22 7.65
C ILE A 192 -11.21 -7.46 8.38
N GLY A 193 -11.22 -8.29 9.41
CA GLY A 193 -12.40 -8.58 10.23
C GLY A 193 -12.96 -7.36 10.92
N ILE A 194 -12.09 -6.52 11.49
CA ILE A 194 -12.46 -5.23 12.11
C ILE A 194 -13.08 -4.30 11.07
N GLY A 195 -12.67 -4.38 9.81
CA GLY A 195 -13.25 -3.57 8.73
C GLY A 195 -14.70 -3.90 8.38
N PHE A 196 -15.25 -5.01 8.87
CA PHE A 196 -16.68 -5.31 8.78
C PHE A 196 -17.49 -4.72 9.96
N LEU A 197 -16.83 -4.00 10.88
CA LEU A 197 -17.51 -3.25 11.93
C LEU A 197 -17.84 -1.86 11.40
N ASP A 198 -19.13 -1.50 11.38
CA ASP A 198 -19.66 -0.25 10.82
C ASP A 198 -19.03 1.04 11.39
N ALA A 199 -18.36 0.95 12.54
CA ALA A 199 -17.74 2.08 13.22
C ALA A 199 -16.42 2.55 12.61
N ILE A 200 -15.81 1.80 11.68
CA ILE A 200 -14.48 2.10 11.14
C ILE A 200 -14.55 2.13 9.62
N PRO A 201 -14.30 3.28 8.97
CA PRO A 201 -14.23 3.35 7.51
C PRO A 201 -13.01 2.58 7.02
N PHE A 202 -13.22 1.32 6.65
CA PHE A 202 -12.17 0.36 6.31
C PHE A 202 -12.52 -0.33 4.99
N ASP A 203 -11.68 -0.14 3.98
CA ASP A 203 -11.93 -0.68 2.65
C ASP A 203 -11.45 -2.13 2.53
N ASN A 204 -12.32 -3.05 2.98
CA ASN A 204 -12.04 -4.49 2.93
C ASN A 204 -11.83 -5.02 1.51
N ALA A 205 -12.51 -4.45 0.51
CA ALA A 205 -12.32 -4.83 -0.88
C ALA A 205 -10.90 -4.52 -1.35
N ALA A 206 -10.39 -3.31 -1.02
CA ALA A 206 -9.01 -2.94 -1.30
C ALA A 206 -8.00 -3.81 -0.56
N HIS A 207 -8.25 -4.15 0.72
CA HIS A 207 -7.33 -4.97 1.51
C HIS A 207 -7.26 -6.41 1.04
N ILE A 208 -8.40 -7.02 0.74
CA ILE A 208 -8.46 -8.39 0.22
C ILE A 208 -7.84 -8.45 -1.18
N GLY A 209 -8.20 -7.53 -2.07
CA GLY A 209 -7.64 -7.44 -3.42
C GLY A 209 -6.12 -7.24 -3.40
N GLY A 210 -5.65 -6.32 -2.55
CA GLY A 210 -4.23 -6.10 -2.30
C GLY A 210 -3.52 -7.34 -1.77
N PHE A 211 -4.02 -7.95 -0.70
CA PHE A 211 -3.43 -9.14 -0.08
C PHE A 211 -3.27 -10.29 -1.09
N LEU A 212 -4.33 -10.63 -1.82
CA LEU A 212 -4.31 -11.71 -2.79
C LEU A 212 -3.35 -11.43 -3.95
N SER A 213 -3.42 -10.22 -4.52
CA SER A 213 -2.56 -9.83 -5.65
C SER A 213 -1.09 -9.80 -5.26
N GLY A 214 -0.74 -9.24 -4.10
CA GLY A 214 0.63 -9.23 -3.60
C GLY A 214 1.20 -10.62 -3.37
N GLY A 215 0.37 -11.54 -2.83
CA GLY A 215 0.72 -12.96 -2.72
C GLY A 215 0.98 -13.58 -4.10
N VAL A 216 0.06 -13.42 -5.05
CA VAL A 216 0.21 -13.95 -6.42
C VAL A 216 1.48 -13.41 -7.09
N ILE A 217 1.71 -12.11 -7.00
CA ILE A 217 2.90 -11.44 -7.53
C ILE A 217 4.18 -12.05 -6.92
N ALA A 218 4.20 -12.28 -5.60
CA ALA A 218 5.35 -12.85 -4.90
C ALA A 218 5.63 -14.32 -5.26
N LEU A 219 4.61 -15.11 -5.64
CA LEU A 219 4.80 -16.50 -6.08
C LEU A 219 5.77 -16.57 -7.27
N PHE A 220 5.56 -15.70 -8.26
CA PHE A 220 6.33 -15.66 -9.50
C PHE A 220 7.60 -14.81 -9.40
N MET A 221 7.71 -13.98 -8.38
CA MET A 221 8.82 -13.06 -8.22
C MET A 221 10.03 -13.74 -7.54
N ARG A 222 11.21 -13.37 -8.02
CA ARG A 222 12.48 -13.85 -7.47
C ARG A 222 12.92 -13.01 -6.28
N SER A 223 13.41 -13.68 -5.25
CA SER A 223 14.01 -13.07 -4.06
C SER A 223 15.52 -13.33 -4.04
N TYR A 224 16.26 -12.63 -3.18
CA TYR A 224 17.69 -12.88 -2.97
C TYR A 224 17.99 -14.24 -2.33
N LEU A 225 16.99 -14.94 -1.81
CA LEU A 225 17.10 -16.32 -1.33
C LEU A 225 17.01 -17.38 -2.43
N ASP A 226 16.65 -17.01 -3.67
CA ASP A 226 16.62 -17.96 -4.77
C ASP A 226 18.06 -18.36 -5.18
N THR A 227 18.50 -19.54 -4.72
CA THR A 227 19.84 -20.09 -4.97
C THR A 227 20.05 -20.65 -6.38
N ARG A 228 18.97 -20.77 -7.18
CA ARG A 228 19.06 -21.25 -8.58
C ARG A 228 19.71 -20.18 -9.46
N HIS A 229 21.03 -20.29 -9.60
CA HIS A 229 21.90 -19.44 -10.43
C HIS A 229 21.40 -19.35 -11.88
N ARG A 230 20.78 -18.21 -12.25
CA ARG A 230 20.99 -17.52 -13.53
C ARG A 230 20.67 -16.03 -13.37
N PRO A 231 21.66 -15.12 -13.50
CA PRO A 231 21.39 -13.69 -13.60
C PRO A 231 20.82 -13.42 -15.00
N ARG A 232 19.50 -13.53 -15.17
CA ARG A 232 18.85 -13.06 -16.39
C ARG A 232 18.56 -11.58 -16.19
N LYS A 233 19.06 -10.72 -17.10
CA LYS A 233 18.61 -9.32 -17.20
C LYS A 233 17.09 -9.36 -17.40
N ASN A 234 16.33 -9.01 -16.37
CA ASN A 234 14.88 -9.02 -16.40
C ASN A 234 14.38 -7.71 -17.02
N HIS A 235 14.49 -7.57 -18.35
CA HIS A 235 13.98 -6.40 -19.07
C HIS A 235 12.50 -6.14 -18.76
N GLY A 236 11.70 -7.18 -18.52
CA GLY A 236 10.29 -7.04 -18.12
C GLY A 236 10.08 -6.26 -16.81
N VAL A 237 10.97 -6.41 -15.82
CA VAL A 237 10.91 -5.62 -14.57
C VAL A 237 11.19 -4.16 -14.86
N SER A 238 12.18 -3.85 -15.70
CA SER A 238 12.51 -2.49 -16.08
C SER A 238 11.41 -1.81 -16.90
N ILE A 239 10.83 -2.52 -17.87
CA ILE A 239 9.70 -2.02 -18.68
C ILE A 239 8.51 -1.73 -17.77
N LEU A 240 8.17 -2.67 -16.88
CA LEU A 240 7.06 -2.48 -15.95
C LEU A 240 7.32 -1.32 -15.00
N SER A 241 8.52 -1.17 -14.44
CA SER A 241 8.87 0.00 -13.63
C SER A 241 8.74 1.31 -14.41
N GLY A 242 9.12 1.34 -15.69
CA GLY A 242 8.94 2.50 -16.56
C GLY A 242 7.47 2.83 -16.83
N ALA A 243 6.64 1.81 -17.08
CA ALA A 243 5.20 1.98 -17.26
C ALA A 243 4.52 2.51 -15.99
N LEU A 244 4.89 1.98 -14.83
CA LEU A 244 4.44 2.46 -13.52
C LEU A 244 4.90 3.91 -13.23
N ALA A 245 6.09 4.29 -13.71
CA ALA A 245 6.55 5.67 -13.57
C ALA A 245 5.74 6.64 -14.47
N LEU A 246 5.41 6.23 -15.69
CA LEU A 246 4.57 7.02 -16.59
C LEU A 246 3.13 7.15 -16.08
N SER A 247 2.56 6.10 -15.47
CA SER A 247 1.24 6.19 -14.87
C SER A 247 1.20 7.11 -13.66
N LEU A 248 2.31 7.25 -12.91
CA LEU A 248 2.43 8.27 -11.87
C LEU A 248 2.41 9.70 -12.43
N VAL A 249 2.97 9.93 -13.63
CA VAL A 249 2.86 11.25 -14.29
C VAL A 249 1.41 11.55 -14.68
N TYR A 250 0.71 10.55 -15.24
CA TYR A 250 -0.72 10.67 -15.54
C TYR A 250 -1.54 10.97 -14.27
N MET A 251 -1.21 10.30 -13.16
CA MET A 251 -1.82 10.56 -11.85
C MET A 251 -1.65 12.01 -11.41
N LEU A 252 -0.41 12.52 -11.44
CA LEU A 252 -0.13 13.89 -11.02
C LEU A 252 -0.83 14.93 -11.89
N ALA A 253 -0.93 14.69 -13.20
CA ALA A 253 -1.67 15.57 -14.11
C ALA A 253 -3.17 15.60 -13.79
N GLY A 254 -3.79 14.43 -13.59
CA GLY A 254 -5.22 14.33 -13.24
C GLY A 254 -5.53 14.98 -11.89
N TRP A 255 -4.73 14.68 -10.87
CA TRP A 255 -4.90 15.29 -9.55
C TRP A 255 -4.69 16.81 -9.58
N SER A 256 -3.68 17.30 -10.31
CA SER A 256 -3.47 18.73 -10.48
C SER A 256 -4.63 19.42 -11.19
N ALA A 257 -5.24 18.77 -12.18
CA ALA A 257 -6.40 19.31 -12.90
C ALA A 257 -7.62 19.39 -11.97
N GLU A 258 -7.93 18.31 -11.25
CA GLU A 258 -9.03 18.27 -10.27
C GLU A 258 -8.86 19.37 -9.22
N VAL A 259 -7.69 19.46 -8.57
CA VAL A 259 -7.43 20.49 -7.57
C VAL A 259 -7.60 21.89 -8.18
N THR A 260 -7.08 22.11 -9.38
CA THR A 260 -7.17 23.42 -10.02
C THR A 260 -8.60 23.80 -10.39
N GLU A 261 -9.43 22.84 -10.78
CA GLU A 261 -10.81 23.06 -11.25
C GLU A 261 -11.81 23.11 -10.09
N CYS A 262 -11.78 22.10 -9.23
CA CYS A 262 -12.76 21.89 -8.18
C CYS A 262 -12.55 22.76 -6.95
N THR A 263 -11.41 23.45 -6.82
CA THR A 263 -11.14 24.34 -5.68
C THR A 263 -11.04 25.82 -6.07
N LYS A 264 -11.52 26.22 -7.25
CA LYS A 264 -11.52 27.63 -7.70
C LYS A 264 -12.45 28.51 -6.85
N ASP A 265 -13.67 28.04 -6.69
CA ASP A 265 -14.74 28.70 -5.98
C ASP A 265 -15.76 27.66 -5.50
N GLN A 266 -16.76 28.13 -4.74
CA GLN A 266 -17.79 27.27 -4.16
C GLN A 266 -18.61 26.53 -5.23
N SER A 267 -19.00 27.19 -6.32
CA SER A 267 -19.84 26.57 -7.34
C SER A 267 -19.09 25.46 -8.09
N ALA A 268 -17.80 25.65 -8.35
CA ALA A 268 -16.95 24.62 -8.93
C ALA A 268 -16.80 23.41 -8.01
N PHE A 269 -16.63 23.64 -6.70
CA PHE A 269 -16.55 22.56 -5.70
C PHE A 269 -17.86 21.75 -5.65
N GLU A 270 -19.01 22.43 -5.60
CA GLU A 270 -20.33 21.77 -5.59
C GLU A 270 -20.61 20.98 -6.88
N THR A 271 -20.09 21.45 -8.01
CA THR A 271 -20.21 20.76 -9.29
C THR A 271 -19.35 19.50 -9.35
N CYS A 272 -18.13 19.55 -8.80
CA CYS A 272 -17.23 18.39 -8.78
C CYS A 272 -17.67 17.34 -7.77
N TYR A 273 -18.20 17.73 -6.62
CA TYR A 273 -18.55 16.82 -5.53
C TYR A 273 -20.01 16.97 -5.12
N PRO A 274 -20.98 16.75 -6.01
CA PRO A 274 -22.41 16.90 -5.70
C PRO A 274 -22.83 16.01 -4.52
N GLU A 275 -22.21 14.85 -4.36
CA GLU A 275 -22.45 13.91 -3.26
C GLU A 275 -22.07 14.47 -1.86
N LEU A 276 -21.25 15.52 -1.80
CA LEU A 276 -20.91 16.20 -0.55
C LEU A 276 -21.90 17.31 -0.18
N VAL A 277 -22.64 17.79 -1.17
CA VAL A 277 -23.58 18.91 -1.05
C VAL A 277 -24.98 18.40 -0.74
N GLU A 278 -25.39 17.33 -1.43
CA GLU A 278 -26.68 16.70 -1.23
C GLU A 278 -26.62 15.80 0.03
N LYS A 279 -27.16 16.29 1.15
CA LYS A 279 -27.42 15.41 2.30
C LYS A 279 -28.49 14.38 1.93
N PRO A 280 -28.34 13.10 2.31
CA PRO A 280 -29.51 12.23 2.48
C PRO A 280 -30.42 12.73 3.60
#